data_AF-X1VEY3-F1
#
_entry.id   AF-X1VEY3-F1
#
_cell.length_a   1.000
_cell.length_b   1.000
_cell.length_c   1.000
_cell.angle_alpha   90.00
_cell.angle_beta   90.00
_cell.angle_gamma   90.00
#
_symmetry.space_group_name_H-M   'P 1'
#
loop_
_entity.id
_entity.type
_entity.pdbx_description
1 polymer ?
#
loop_
_entity_poly.entity_id
_entity_poly.type
_entity_poly.pdbx_seq_one_letter_code
_entity_poly.pdbx_strand_id
1 'polypeptide(L)'
;WAVVDTINDLIAGLDKQAGVAPEDIAHVVVAANTVMVQLLLGLDPKYLRLSPYVPTAGVMPLVPAISLGIKLPGHVQLYVMPSVASYVGGDIVAGVL
;
A
#
# COMPACT_ATOMS: atom_id res chain seq x y z
N TRP A 1 -6.39 11.73 2.78
CA TRP A 1 -6.84 10.33 2.67
C TRP A 1 -6.37 9.64 3.93
N ALA A 2 -7.25 9.21 4.85
CA ALA A 2 -6.85 8.83 6.22
C ALA A 2 -5.69 7.81 6.30
N VAL A 3 -5.64 6.82 5.41
CA VAL A 3 -4.55 5.83 5.34
C VAL A 3 -3.22 6.46 4.92
N VAL A 4 -3.22 7.34 3.92
CA VAL A 4 -2.03 8.05 3.44
C VAL A 4 -1.52 9.03 4.49
N ASP A 5 -2.43 9.71 5.18
CA ASP A 5 -2.09 10.62 6.27
C ASP A 5 -1.37 9.85 7.41
N THR A 6 -1.89 8.66 7.77
CA THR A 6 -1.26 7.77 8.75
C THR A 6 0.13 7.29 8.30
N ILE A 7 0.29 6.91 7.03
CA ILE A 7 1.59 6.50 6.47
C ILE A 7 2.60 7.64 6.56
N ASN A 8 2.19 8.86 6.21
CA ASN A 8 3.05 10.04 6.27
C ASN A 8 3.49 10.35 7.71
N ASP A 9 2.58 10.24 8.68
CA ASP A 9 2.90 10.45 10.10
C ASP A 9 3.89 9.41 10.62
N LEU A 10 3.75 8.15 10.20
CA LEU A 10 4.69 7.08 10.55
C LEU A 10 6.07 7.29 9.94
N ILE A 11 6.15 7.68 8.66
CA ILE A 11 7.42 8.01 7.99
C ILE A 11 8.13 9.17 8.73
N ALA A 12 7.40 10.23 9.06
CA ALA A 12 7.95 11.36 9.82
C ALA A 12 8.38 10.96 11.24
N GLY A 13 7.70 9.99 11.85
CA GLY A 13 8.08 9.42 13.13
C GLY A 13 9.37 8.60 13.06
N LEU A 14 9.56 7.84 11.98
CA LEU A 14 10.77 7.04 11.74
C LEU A 14 11.99 7.91 11.48
N ASP A 15 11.86 9.00 10.70
CA ASP A 15 12.92 9.99 10.49
C ASP A 15 13.46 10.51 11.84
N LYS A 16 12.55 10.93 12.74
CA LYS A 16 12.93 11.43 14.07
C LYS A 16 13.63 10.39 14.96
N GLN A 17 13.31 9.12 14.81
CA GLN A 17 13.82 8.04 15.68
C GLN A 17 15.12 7.43 15.15
N ALA A 18 15.18 7.21 13.83
CA ALA A 18 16.27 6.50 13.17
C ALA A 18 17.27 7.44 12.46
N GLY A 19 16.93 8.73 12.31
CA GLY A 19 17.74 9.70 11.56
C GLY A 19 17.80 9.40 10.06
N VAL A 20 16.78 8.72 9.53
CA VAL A 20 16.68 8.35 8.12
C VAL A 20 15.87 9.43 7.41
N ALA A 21 16.55 10.21 6.59
CA ALA A 21 15.89 11.26 5.82
C ALA A 21 14.95 10.64 4.76
N PRO A 22 13.81 11.26 4.43
CA PRO A 22 12.93 10.79 3.37
C PRO A 22 13.64 10.57 2.02
N GLU A 23 14.71 11.32 1.77
CA GLU A 23 15.58 11.23 0.60
C GLU A 23 16.34 9.91 0.49
N ASP A 24 16.58 9.24 1.62
CA ASP A 24 17.31 7.97 1.70
C ASP A 24 16.39 6.75 1.46
N ILE A 25 15.08 6.96 1.38
CA ILE A 25 14.09 5.90 1.15
C ILE A 25 14.04 5.60 -0.35
N ALA A 26 14.50 4.40 -0.75
CA ALA A 26 14.49 4.00 -2.16
C ALA A 26 13.15 3.42 -2.64
N HIS A 27 12.49 2.61 -1.80
CA HIS A 27 11.27 1.87 -2.16
C HIS A 27 10.34 1.72 -0.96
N VAL A 28 9.04 1.60 -1.24
CA VAL A 28 8.01 1.24 -0.25
C VAL A 28 7.36 -0.07 -0.68
N VAL A 29 7.25 -1.02 0.24
CA VAL A 29 6.51 -2.27 0.03
C VAL A 29 5.31 -2.29 0.96
N VAL A 30 4.13 -2.55 0.40
CA VAL A 30 2.86 -2.63 1.14
C VAL A 30 2.36 -4.06 1.14
N ALA A 31 2.28 -4.65 2.32
CA ALA A 31 1.58 -5.90 2.57
C ALA A 31 0.32 -5.60 3.38
N ALA A 32 -0.85 -5.87 2.80
CA ALA A 32 -2.13 -5.59 3.43
C ALA A 32 -3.22 -6.50 2.84
N ASN A 33 -4.34 -6.65 3.56
CA ASN A 33 -5.50 -7.32 2.99
C ASN A 33 -6.04 -6.56 1.76
N THR A 34 -6.78 -7.26 0.91
CA THR A 34 -7.25 -6.78 -0.40
C THR A 34 -8.09 -5.51 -0.32
N VAL A 35 -8.87 -5.34 0.75
CA VAL A 35 -9.69 -4.12 0.98
C VAL A 35 -8.77 -2.92 1.20
N MET A 36 -7.77 -3.06 2.07
CA MET A 36 -6.86 -1.96 2.41
C MET A 36 -6.01 -1.53 1.22
N VAL A 37 -5.60 -2.45 0.35
CA VAL A 37 -4.91 -2.12 -0.89
C VAL A 37 -5.80 -1.28 -1.80
N GLN A 38 -7.05 -1.68 -2.00
CA GLN A 38 -7.96 -0.91 -2.86
C GLN A 38 -8.23 0.49 -2.30
N LEU A 39 -8.43 0.61 -0.98
CA LEU A 39 -8.58 1.91 -0.32
C LEU A 39 -7.34 2.80 -0.46
N LEU A 40 -6.14 2.23 -0.31
CA LEU A 40 -4.87 2.94 -0.48
C LEU A 40 -4.69 3.47 -1.90
N LEU A 41 -5.08 2.67 -2.90
CA LEU A 41 -4.94 3.01 -4.32
C LEU A 41 -6.14 3.82 -4.88
N GLY A 42 -7.10 4.18 -4.03
CA GLY A 42 -8.30 4.93 -4.45
C GLY A 42 -9.26 4.13 -5.35
N LEU A 43 -9.19 2.80 -5.31
CA LEU A 43 -10.08 1.89 -6.04
C LEU A 43 -11.37 1.64 -5.23
N ASP A 44 -12.48 1.36 -5.93
CA ASP A 44 -13.77 1.07 -5.29
C ASP A 44 -13.82 -0.36 -4.73
N PRO A 45 -13.85 -0.56 -3.39
CA PRO A 45 -13.88 -1.89 -2.78
C PRO A 45 -15.27 -2.54 -2.78
N LYS A 46 -16.31 -1.87 -3.30
CA LYS A 46 -17.72 -2.31 -3.23
C LYS A 46 -17.93 -3.78 -3.64
N TYR A 47 -17.24 -4.24 -4.68
CA TYR A 47 -17.44 -5.59 -5.23
C TYR A 47 -16.74 -6.71 -4.45
N LEU A 48 -15.84 -6.37 -3.51
CA LEU A 48 -15.19 -7.36 -2.65
C LEU A 48 -16.18 -8.13 -1.76
N ARG A 49 -17.29 -7.48 -1.39
CA ARG A 49 -18.32 -8.06 -0.50
C ARG A 49 -19.57 -8.55 -1.24
N LEU A 50 -19.64 -8.37 -2.56
CA LEU A 50 -20.80 -8.74 -3.37
C LEU A 50 -20.46 -9.98 -4.18
N SER A 51 -21.34 -10.98 -4.17
CA SER A 51 -21.17 -12.17 -5.00
C SER A 51 -20.90 -11.78 -6.47
N PRO A 52 -19.87 -12.35 -7.13
CA PRO A 52 -19.07 -13.51 -6.71
C PRO A 52 -17.77 -13.19 -5.93
N TYR A 53 -17.72 -12.06 -5.24
CA TYR A 53 -16.62 -11.61 -4.35
C TYR A 53 -15.30 -11.39 -5.09
N VAL A 54 -15.33 -10.56 -6.14
CA VAL A 54 -14.21 -10.39 -7.06
C VAL A 54 -13.44 -9.10 -6.74
N PRO A 55 -12.11 -9.16 -6.58
CA PRO A 55 -11.29 -7.97 -6.41
C PRO A 55 -11.09 -7.23 -7.74
N THR A 56 -10.83 -5.93 -7.64
CA THR A 56 -10.53 -5.07 -8.81
C THR A 56 -9.28 -5.55 -9.55
N ALA A 57 -8.25 -5.98 -8.82
CA ALA A 57 -7.07 -6.67 -9.35
C ALA A 57 -6.42 -7.51 -8.24
N GLY A 58 -5.81 -8.64 -8.62
CA GLY A 58 -4.98 -9.46 -7.72
C GLY A 58 -3.52 -9.03 -7.68
N VAL A 59 -3.02 -8.41 -8.75
CA VAL A 59 -1.66 -7.88 -8.85
C VAL A 59 -1.76 -6.42 -9.27
N MET A 60 -1.10 -5.54 -8.52
CA MET A 60 -1.02 -4.12 -8.83
C MET A 60 0.31 -3.82 -9.54
N PRO A 61 0.34 -2.91 -10.52
CA PRO A 61 1.60 -2.42 -11.06
C PRO A 61 2.39 -1.67 -9.98
N LEU A 62 3.66 -1.39 -10.25
CA LEU A 62 4.41 -0.40 -9.46
C LEU A 62 3.73 0.96 -9.58
N VAL A 63 3.55 1.62 -8.44
CA VAL A 63 2.90 2.93 -8.35
C VAL A 63 3.89 3.94 -7.80
N PRO A 64 4.10 5.11 -8.44
CA PRO A 64 4.90 6.16 -7.82
C PRO A 64 4.28 6.58 -6.49
N ALA A 65 5.02 6.52 -5.39
CA ALA A 65 4.47 6.78 -4.05
C ALA A 65 3.86 8.20 -3.95
N ILE A 66 4.50 9.17 -4.61
CA ILE A 66 4.04 10.56 -4.67
C ILE A 66 2.65 10.71 -5.34
N SER A 67 2.29 9.81 -6.26
CA SER A 67 0.97 9.85 -6.92
C SER A 67 -0.18 9.55 -5.95
N LEU A 68 0.12 8.89 -4.84
CA LEU A 68 -0.82 8.58 -3.76
C LEU A 68 -0.82 9.65 -2.66
N GLY A 69 -0.02 10.71 -2.78
CA GLY A 69 0.15 11.72 -1.72
C GLY A 69 1.06 11.28 -0.57
N ILE A 70 1.84 10.21 -0.75
CA ILE A 70 2.89 9.82 0.18
C ILE A 70 4.06 10.79 0.00
N LYS A 71 4.50 11.44 1.08
CA LYS A 71 5.50 12.51 1.10
C LYS A 71 6.92 11.96 1.01
N LEU A 72 7.24 11.36 -0.12
CA LEU A 72 8.55 10.83 -0.47
C LEU A 72 9.05 11.44 -1.79
N PRO A 73 10.36 11.36 -2.09
CA PRO A 73 10.89 11.78 -3.38
C PRO A 73 10.20 11.10 -4.56
N GLY A 74 10.13 11.79 -5.71
CA GLY A 74 9.40 11.29 -6.88
C GLY A 74 9.95 10.01 -7.51
N HIS A 75 11.17 9.60 -7.16
CA HIS A 75 11.75 8.34 -7.64
C HIS A 75 11.21 7.11 -6.88
N VAL A 76 10.64 7.30 -5.68
CA VAL A 76 10.23 6.20 -4.82
C VAL A 76 9.01 5.50 -5.38
N GLN A 77 9.17 4.20 -5.63
CA GLN A 77 8.09 3.33 -6.08
C GLN A 77 7.47 2.60 -4.90
N LEU A 78 6.15 2.48 -4.95
CA LEU A 78 5.34 1.66 -4.08
C LEU A 78 5.02 0.34 -4.80
N TYR A 79 5.45 -0.75 -4.18
CA TYR A 79 5.13 -2.11 -4.57
C TYR A 79 4.09 -2.70 -3.62
N VAL A 80 3.03 -3.29 -4.16
CA VAL A 80 1.99 -3.95 -3.36
C VAL A 80 2.18 -5.46 -3.47
N MET A 81 2.20 -6.14 -2.34
CA MET A 81 2.15 -7.59 -2.30
C MET A 81 0.88 -8.13 -2.97
N PRO A 82 0.98 -9.15 -3.83
CA PRO A 82 -0.16 -9.65 -4.58
C PRO A 82 -1.23 -10.22 -3.64
N SER A 83 -2.49 -9.99 -3.99
CA SER A 83 -3.66 -10.55 -3.30
C SER A 83 -4.16 -11.79 -4.02
N VAL A 84 -4.51 -12.83 -3.27
CA VAL A 84 -4.99 -14.11 -3.81
C VAL A 84 -6.50 -14.07 -4.06
N ALA A 85 -7.26 -13.42 -3.17
CA ALA A 85 -8.71 -13.31 -3.25
C ALA A 85 -9.22 -12.08 -2.49
N SER A 86 -10.54 -11.87 -2.43
CA SER A 86 -11.13 -10.73 -1.69
C SER A 86 -10.81 -10.72 -0.20
N TYR A 87 -10.65 -11.90 0.42
CA TYR A 87 -10.36 -12.05 1.85
C TYR A 87 -8.97 -12.61 2.16
N VAL A 88 -8.18 -12.88 1.13
CA VAL A 88 -6.79 -13.37 1.26
C VAL A 88 -5.91 -12.40 0.49
N GLY A 89 -5.36 -11.42 1.20
CA GLY A 89 -4.57 -10.36 0.60
C GLY A 89 -3.07 -10.58 0.71
N GLY A 90 -2.33 -9.51 0.38
CA GLY A 90 -0.87 -9.51 0.36
C GLY A 90 -0.23 -9.61 1.75
N ASP A 91 -0.97 -9.32 2.82
CA ASP A 91 -0.56 -9.55 4.20
C ASP A 91 -0.35 -11.04 4.51
N ILE A 92 -1.27 -11.89 4.05
CA ILE A 92 -1.14 -13.35 4.19
C ILE A 92 -0.01 -13.87 3.30
N VAL A 93 0.11 -13.38 2.07
CA VAL A 93 1.18 -13.79 1.15
C VAL A 93 2.55 -13.41 1.71
N ALA A 94 2.70 -12.20 2.25
CA ALA A 94 3.95 -11.75 2.85
C ALA A 94 4.34 -12.55 4.10
N GLY A 95 3.36 -13.02 4.89
CA GLY A 95 3.65 -13.84 6.07
C GLY A 95 4.06 -15.28 5.76
N VAL A 96 3.80 -15.78 4.55
CA VAL A 96 4.22 -17.12 4.10
C VAL A 96 5.65 -17.10 3.53
N LEU A 97 6.12 -15.95 3.03
CA LEU A 97 7.47 -15.75 2.53
C LEU A 97 8.50 -15.67 3.66
#